data_AF-A0ABD3PBN1-F1
#
_entry.id   AF-A0ABD3PBN1-F1
#
_cell.length_a   1.000
_cell.length_b   1.000
_cell.length_c   1.000
_cell.angle_alpha   90.00
_cell.angle_beta   90.00
_cell.angle_gamma   90.00
#
_symmetry.space_group_name_H-M   'P 1'
#
loop_
_entity.id
_entity.type
_entity.pdbx_description
1 polymer ?
#
loop_
_entity_poly.entity_id
_entity_poly.type
_entity_poly.pdbx_seq_one_letter_code
_entity_poly.pdbx_strand_id
1 'polypeptide(L)'
;MSAPYLSMSTIFNPPKPTEVQDYHTWDAPKLAEFFRNKGLGQYSDTLIKHKITGPLAPLLSDNDLKDMGINVIGDRLMFRHYIQQLSRHDRFNSRVKPIWEGEERLFYSECDKGCSTCCGFCPIDPSTYKLTASHLRVNKVQHPRCGPIILCCFGATYISNNIDLSKVDDVDVTGNPAPCMQRMCCCASGKDIVEVESRFNNNDGKVFLKLRQGDGEQVTNLILNQVEEAQKMDRGY
;
A
#
# COMPACT_ATOMS: atom_id res chain seq x y z
N MET A 1 38.69 -33.58 24.89
CA MET A 1 37.23 -33.66 24.65
C MET A 1 36.78 -32.31 24.13
N SER A 2 36.38 -32.26 22.86
CA SER A 2 36.19 -31.04 22.06
C SER A 2 34.97 -30.23 22.49
N ALA A 3 35.11 -28.91 22.48
CA ALA A 3 34.01 -27.95 22.56
C ALA A 3 33.21 -27.96 21.24
N PRO A 4 31.87 -27.91 21.29
CA PRO A 4 31.06 -27.80 20.08
C PRO A 4 31.12 -26.37 19.52
N TYR A 5 31.58 -26.26 18.27
CA TYR A 5 31.48 -25.06 17.45
C TYR A 5 30.00 -24.74 17.18
N LEU A 6 29.53 -23.59 17.68
CA LEU A 6 28.26 -23.00 17.24
C LEU A 6 28.41 -22.55 15.78
N SER A 7 27.56 -23.05 14.89
CA SER A 7 27.63 -22.72 13.46
C SER A 7 27.22 -21.26 13.22
N MET A 8 28.03 -20.53 12.44
CA MET A 8 27.84 -19.12 12.09
C MET A 8 26.68 -18.86 11.10
N SER A 9 25.77 -19.80 10.88
CA SER A 9 24.77 -19.74 9.80
C SER A 9 23.43 -19.09 10.18
N THR A 10 23.26 -18.56 11.40
CA THR A 10 21.96 -18.04 11.88
C THR A 10 21.81 -16.51 11.84
N ILE A 11 22.81 -15.76 11.36
CA ILE A 11 22.85 -14.29 11.54
C ILE A 11 22.04 -13.52 10.48
N PHE A 12 21.65 -14.14 9.36
CA PHE A 12 20.96 -13.43 8.27
C PHE A 12 19.71 -14.16 7.76
N ASN A 13 18.75 -14.42 8.64
CA ASN A 13 17.37 -14.58 8.19
C ASN A 13 16.68 -13.22 8.31
N PRO A 14 16.33 -12.54 7.19
CA PRO A 14 15.48 -11.36 7.28
C PRO A 14 14.17 -11.77 7.99
N PRO A 15 13.66 -10.94 8.92
CA PRO A 15 12.40 -11.23 9.59
C PRO A 15 11.30 -11.44 8.54
N LYS A 16 10.46 -12.46 8.74
CA LYS A 16 9.29 -12.66 7.88
C LYS A 16 8.41 -11.40 7.97
N PRO A 17 7.86 -10.90 6.85
CA PRO A 17 7.20 -9.59 6.76
C PRO A 17 5.98 -9.39 7.68
N THR A 18 5.50 -10.46 8.33
CA THR A 18 4.33 -10.44 9.24
C THR A 18 4.65 -10.12 10.71
N GLU A 19 5.89 -10.24 11.19
CA GLU A 19 6.19 -10.07 12.63
C GLU A 19 6.46 -8.61 13.07
N VAL A 20 6.70 -7.70 12.13
CA VAL A 20 7.17 -6.33 12.42
C VAL A 20 6.17 -5.28 11.91
N GLN A 21 4.88 -5.53 12.13
CA GLN A 21 3.84 -4.55 11.84
C GLN A 21 3.68 -3.60 13.03
N ASP A 22 3.55 -2.31 12.72
CA ASP A 22 3.21 -1.22 13.65
C ASP A 22 4.11 -1.12 14.89
N TYR A 23 5.43 -1.12 14.71
CA TYR A 23 6.36 -1.02 15.86
C TYR A 23 6.18 0.29 16.66
N HIS A 24 5.64 1.36 16.06
CA HIS A 24 5.26 2.59 16.76
C HIS A 24 4.18 2.41 17.83
N THR A 25 3.45 1.29 17.81
CA THR A 25 2.45 0.98 18.84
C THR A 25 3.00 0.08 19.94
N TRP A 26 4.29 -0.29 19.88
CA TRP A 26 4.85 -1.24 20.81
C TRP A 26 5.19 -0.60 22.15
N ASP A 27 4.62 -1.16 23.21
CA ASP A 27 5.02 -0.87 24.57
C ASP A 27 6.38 -1.51 24.91
N ALA A 28 7.00 -1.04 25.99
CA ALA A 28 8.31 -1.50 26.43
C ALA A 28 8.42 -3.03 26.63
N PRO A 29 7.42 -3.76 27.18
CA PRO A 29 7.49 -5.21 27.30
C PRO A 29 7.50 -5.93 25.94
N LYS A 30 6.72 -5.44 24.97
CA LYS A 30 6.65 -6.02 23.62
C LYS A 30 7.96 -5.78 22.86
N LEU A 31 8.54 -4.59 23.01
CA LEU A 31 9.86 -4.29 22.47
C LEU A 31 10.96 -5.16 23.10
N ALA A 32 10.90 -5.38 24.42
CA ALA A 32 11.82 -6.26 25.12
C ALA A 32 11.74 -7.71 24.63
N GLU A 33 10.53 -8.23 24.39
CA GLU A 33 10.31 -9.54 23.80
C GLU A 33 10.92 -9.66 22.39
N PHE A 34 10.79 -8.63 21.55
CA PHE A 34 11.43 -8.60 20.25
C PHE A 34 12.96 -8.75 20.37
N PHE A 35 13.60 -7.98 21.26
CA PHE A 35 15.05 -8.09 21.49
C PHE A 35 15.47 -9.42 22.12
N ARG A 36 14.63 -10.00 22.98
CA ARG A 36 14.82 -11.34 23.51
C ARG A 36 14.92 -12.39 22.41
N ASN A 37 14.02 -12.33 21.42
CA ASN A 37 14.03 -13.24 20.27
C ASN A 37 15.25 -13.04 19.34
N LYS A 38 15.93 -11.89 19.45
CA LYS A 38 17.17 -11.57 18.73
C LYS A 38 18.45 -11.84 19.52
N GLY A 39 18.34 -12.50 20.68
CA GLY A 39 19.48 -12.86 21.54
C GLY A 39 19.90 -11.78 22.53
N LEU A 40 19.16 -10.68 22.64
CA LEU A 40 19.43 -9.56 23.56
C LEU A 40 18.52 -9.58 24.80
N GLY A 41 18.05 -10.77 25.18
CA GLY A 41 17.06 -10.96 26.25
C GLY A 41 17.50 -10.49 27.63
N GLN A 42 18.81 -10.48 27.90
CA GLN A 42 19.38 -10.02 29.16
C GLN A 42 19.11 -8.54 29.47
N TYR A 43 18.76 -7.75 28.46
CA TYR A 43 18.46 -6.32 28.60
C TYR A 43 16.97 -6.01 28.67
N SER A 44 16.11 -7.03 28.73
CA SER A 44 14.65 -6.86 28.76
C SER A 44 14.20 -5.99 29.94
N ASP A 45 14.68 -6.30 31.14
CA ASP A 45 14.35 -5.56 32.36
C ASP A 45 14.84 -4.11 32.29
N THR A 46 16.00 -3.89 31.67
CA THR A 46 16.55 -2.54 31.45
C THR A 46 15.64 -1.72 30.54
N LEU A 47 15.18 -2.27 29.41
CA LEU A 47 14.26 -1.59 28.49
C LEU A 47 12.94 -1.23 29.19
N ILE A 48 12.39 -2.14 29.98
CA ILE A 48 11.16 -1.93 30.75
C ILE A 48 11.36 -0.86 31.83
N LYS A 49 12.46 -0.94 32.58
CA LYS A 49 12.81 0.03 33.64
C LYS A 49 12.92 1.45 33.10
N HIS A 50 13.56 1.62 31.94
CA HIS A 50 13.72 2.92 31.29
C HIS A 50 12.52 3.32 30.40
N LYS A 51 11.46 2.50 30.36
CA LYS A 51 10.23 2.74 29.57
C LYS A 51 10.51 3.00 28.09
N ILE A 52 11.47 2.27 27.51
CA ILE A 52 11.78 2.40 26.09
C ILE A 52 10.66 1.76 25.28
N THR A 53 9.84 2.59 24.65
CA THR A 53 8.76 2.16 23.74
C THR A 53 9.26 2.11 22.29
N GLY A 54 8.48 1.46 21.42
CA GLY A 54 8.78 1.37 19.99
C GLY A 54 9.05 2.72 19.32
N PRO A 55 8.22 3.76 19.50
CA PRO A 55 8.48 5.11 18.96
C PRO A 55 9.78 5.76 19.43
N LEU A 56 10.20 5.47 20.68
CA LEU A 56 11.39 6.06 21.29
C LEU A 56 12.68 5.32 20.89
N ALA A 57 12.58 4.03 20.57
CA ALA A 57 13.75 3.21 20.25
C ALA A 57 14.65 3.79 19.12
N PRO A 58 14.11 4.33 18.00
CA PRO A 58 14.92 4.98 16.97
C PRO A 58 15.70 6.21 17.41
N LEU A 59 15.28 6.85 18.52
CA LEU A 59 15.90 8.06 19.04
C LEU A 59 17.10 7.75 19.95
N LEU A 60 17.28 6.49 20.35
CA LEU A 60 18.37 6.09 21.23
C LEU A 60 19.74 6.25 20.55
N SER A 61 20.59 7.04 21.18
CA SER A 61 22.00 7.17 20.82
C SER A 61 22.84 6.07 21.46
N ASP A 62 24.09 5.91 21.00
CA ASP A 62 25.03 4.95 21.61
C ASP A 62 25.34 5.32 23.08
N ASN A 63 25.35 6.61 23.40
CA ASN A 63 25.55 7.10 24.76
C ASN A 63 24.38 6.71 25.66
N ASP A 64 23.14 6.83 25.19
CA ASP A 64 21.95 6.43 25.97
C ASP A 64 21.98 4.94 26.29
N LEU A 65 22.36 4.09 25.32
CA LEU A 65 22.50 2.65 25.54
C LEU A 65 23.59 2.34 26.58
N LYS A 66 24.68 3.10 26.57
CA LYS A 66 25.75 2.97 27.56
C LYS A 66 25.26 3.39 28.95
N ASP A 67 24.54 4.50 29.05
CA ASP A 67 23.99 5.02 30.32
C ASP A 67 22.91 4.11 30.91
N MET A 68 22.20 3.35 30.06
CA MET A 68 21.30 2.27 30.48
C MET A 68 22.03 1.02 31.02
N GLY A 69 23.36 0.98 30.94
CA GLY A 69 24.19 -0.14 31.45
C GLY A 69 24.57 -1.18 30.40
N ILE A 70 24.32 -0.93 29.11
CA ILE A 70 24.71 -1.82 28.01
C ILE A 70 26.18 -1.54 27.65
N ASN A 71 27.10 -2.06 28.46
CA ASN A 71 28.53 -1.76 28.34
C ASN A 71 29.24 -2.54 27.22
N VAL A 72 28.70 -3.69 26.82
CA VAL A 72 29.27 -4.53 25.76
C VAL A 72 29.06 -3.84 24.40
N ILE A 73 30.16 -3.52 23.72
CA ILE A 73 30.13 -2.79 22.44
C ILE A 73 29.35 -3.57 21.37
N GLY A 74 29.58 -4.89 21.29
CA GLY A 74 28.89 -5.76 20.34
C GLY A 74 27.37 -5.69 20.49
N ASP A 75 26.87 -5.75 21.72
CA ASP A 75 25.44 -5.71 22.01
C ASP A 75 24.84 -4.34 21.65
N ARG A 76 25.53 -3.24 21.94
CA ARG A 76 25.09 -1.89 21.52
C ARG A 76 24.98 -1.76 19.99
N LEU A 77 25.95 -2.29 19.25
CA LEU A 77 25.90 -2.31 17.79
C LEU A 77 24.73 -3.15 17.28
N MET A 78 24.47 -4.30 17.90
CA MET A 78 23.32 -5.15 17.56
C MET A 78 21.99 -4.44 17.84
N PHE A 79 21.85 -3.75 18.98
CA PHE A 79 20.68 -2.92 19.27
C PHE A 79 20.43 -1.89 18.18
N ARG A 80 21.44 -1.09 17.86
CA ARG A 80 21.33 -0.06 16.81
C ARG A 80 20.98 -0.66 15.46
N HIS A 81 21.59 -1.79 15.11
CA HIS A 81 21.30 -2.50 13.87
C HIS A 81 19.83 -2.91 13.78
N TYR A 82 19.29 -3.57 14.81
CA TYR A 82 17.90 -4.00 14.81
C TYR A 82 16.92 -2.82 14.86
N ILE A 83 17.22 -1.77 15.61
CA ILE A 83 16.41 -0.54 15.62
C ILE A 83 16.35 0.07 14.22
N GLN A 84 17.48 0.17 13.52
CA GLN A 84 17.51 0.64 12.13
C GLN A 84 16.73 -0.27 11.19
N GLN A 85 16.77 -1.58 11.39
CA GLN A 85 15.94 -2.52 10.62
C GLN A 85 14.45 -2.29 10.86
N LEU A 86 14.01 -2.09 12.12
CA LEU A 86 12.62 -1.78 12.47
C LEU A 86 12.16 -0.51 11.74
N SER A 87 12.95 0.57 11.82
CA SER A 87 12.61 1.83 11.15
C SER A 87 12.58 1.72 9.63
N ARG A 88 13.45 0.91 9.02
CA ARG A 88 13.41 0.65 7.56
C ARG A 88 12.17 -0.13 7.16
N HIS A 89 11.82 -1.15 7.93
CA HIS A 89 10.65 -1.98 7.67
C HIS A 89 9.36 -1.18 7.80
N ASP A 90 9.28 -0.30 8.80
CA ASP A 90 8.15 0.59 8.98
C ASP A 90 7.99 1.59 7.85
N ARG A 91 9.06 2.31 7.46
CA ARG A 91 9.00 3.20 6.28
C ARG A 91 8.56 2.47 5.02
N PHE A 92 9.00 1.22 4.86
CA PHE A 92 8.55 0.37 3.75
C PHE A 92 7.05 0.07 3.86
N ASN A 93 6.58 -0.37 5.04
CA ASN A 93 5.17 -0.64 5.28
C ASN A 93 4.28 0.58 5.07
N SER A 94 4.70 1.76 5.55
CA SER A 94 3.97 3.01 5.35
C SER A 94 3.84 3.37 3.86
N ARG A 95 4.86 3.06 3.04
CA ARG A 95 4.81 3.27 1.57
C ARG A 95 3.93 2.27 0.83
N VAL A 96 3.87 1.02 1.32
CA VAL A 96 3.10 -0.06 0.69
C VAL A 96 1.62 -0.02 1.09
N LYS A 97 1.31 0.54 2.27
CA LYS A 97 -0.06 0.63 2.77
C LYS A 97 -0.95 1.38 1.77
N PRO A 98 -2.04 0.77 1.28
CA PRO A 98 -2.98 1.47 0.42
C PRO A 98 -3.71 2.54 1.23
N ILE A 99 -3.67 3.77 0.73
CA ILE A 99 -4.44 4.90 1.26
C ILE A 99 -5.89 4.77 0.83
N TRP A 100 -6.09 4.31 -0.40
CA TRP A 100 -7.40 4.07 -0.98
C TRP A 100 -7.38 2.86 -1.91
N GLU A 101 -8.46 2.10 -1.87
CA GLU A 101 -8.73 1.00 -2.79
C GLU A 101 -10.12 1.21 -3.40
N GLY A 102 -10.23 0.96 -4.70
CA GLY A 102 -11.49 1.11 -5.42
C GLY A 102 -11.61 0.09 -6.55
N GLU A 103 -12.84 -0.12 -7.00
CA GLU A 103 -13.19 -1.02 -8.08
C GLU A 103 -13.91 -0.26 -9.20
N GLU A 104 -13.74 -0.73 -10.43
CA GLU A 104 -14.37 -0.15 -11.60
C GLU A 104 -15.89 -0.31 -11.57
N ARG A 105 -16.59 0.80 -11.77
CA ARG A 105 -18.03 0.75 -11.97
C ARG A 105 -18.39 0.31 -13.40
N LEU A 106 -18.62 -0.98 -13.55
CA LEU A 106 -19.02 -1.58 -14.83
C LEU A 106 -20.44 -1.21 -15.27
N PHE A 107 -21.41 -1.19 -14.34
CA PHE A 107 -22.85 -1.03 -14.65
C PHE A 107 -23.46 0.23 -14.03
N TYR A 108 -24.54 0.75 -14.62
CA TYR A 108 -25.26 1.89 -14.07
C TYR A 108 -26.30 1.50 -13.00
N SER A 109 -26.82 0.26 -13.06
CA SER A 109 -27.77 -0.29 -12.09
C SER A 109 -27.63 -1.82 -11.96
N GLU A 110 -28.26 -2.42 -10.94
CA GLU A 110 -28.33 -3.89 -10.82
C GLU A 110 -29.16 -4.53 -11.95
N CYS A 111 -30.13 -3.80 -12.51
CA CYS A 111 -30.90 -4.26 -13.68
C CYS A 111 -29.99 -4.33 -14.93
N ASP A 112 -29.16 -3.31 -15.14
CA ASP A 112 -28.16 -3.26 -16.22
C ASP A 112 -27.13 -4.40 -16.08
N LYS A 113 -26.71 -4.70 -14.85
CA LYS A 113 -25.86 -5.85 -14.53
C LYS A 113 -26.53 -7.18 -14.89
N GLY A 114 -27.80 -7.36 -14.54
CA GLY A 114 -28.56 -8.58 -14.86
C GLY A 114 -28.68 -8.82 -16.37
N CYS A 115 -28.96 -7.77 -17.14
CA CYS A 115 -29.02 -7.83 -18.60
C CYS A 115 -27.65 -8.10 -19.24
N SER A 116 -26.58 -7.52 -18.69
CA SER A 116 -25.24 -7.60 -19.28
C SER A 116 -24.48 -8.89 -18.95
N THR A 117 -24.91 -9.63 -17.92
CA THR A 117 -24.20 -10.84 -17.44
C THR A 117 -24.91 -12.14 -17.76
N CYS A 118 -25.82 -12.12 -18.74
CA CYS A 118 -26.68 -13.28 -19.06
C CYS A 118 -27.42 -13.78 -17.81
N CYS A 119 -28.12 -12.88 -17.11
CA CYS A 119 -28.80 -13.17 -15.84
C CYS A 119 -27.87 -13.66 -14.72
N GLY A 120 -26.61 -13.23 -14.70
CA GLY A 120 -25.61 -13.58 -13.67
C GLY A 120 -24.80 -14.86 -13.96
N PHE A 121 -24.90 -15.41 -15.17
CA PHE A 121 -24.19 -16.65 -15.53
C PHE A 121 -22.71 -16.41 -15.92
N CYS A 122 -22.35 -15.20 -16.37
CA CYS A 122 -20.95 -14.83 -16.62
C CYS A 122 -20.33 -14.17 -15.36
N PRO A 123 -19.09 -14.51 -14.97
CA PRO A 123 -18.39 -13.83 -13.88
C PRO A 123 -18.12 -12.36 -14.23
N ILE A 124 -18.20 -11.50 -13.22
CA ILE A 124 -17.94 -10.06 -13.33
C ILE A 124 -16.56 -9.79 -12.73
N ASP A 125 -15.59 -9.42 -13.58
CA ASP A 125 -14.24 -9.06 -13.16
C ASP A 125 -14.01 -7.55 -13.40
N PRO A 126 -14.29 -6.67 -12.43
CA PRO A 126 -14.03 -5.24 -12.57
C PRO A 126 -12.53 -4.93 -12.50
N SER A 127 -12.11 -3.85 -13.16
CA SER A 127 -10.75 -3.30 -12.96
C SER A 127 -10.57 -2.83 -11.51
N THR A 128 -9.37 -2.98 -10.96
CA THR A 128 -9.06 -2.59 -9.57
C THR A 128 -8.07 -1.45 -9.52
N TYR A 129 -8.28 -0.55 -8.57
CA TYR A 129 -7.48 0.65 -8.36
C TYR A 129 -6.92 0.64 -6.93
N LYS A 130 -5.62 0.89 -6.79
CA LYS A 130 -4.97 1.03 -5.49
C LYS A 130 -4.08 2.25 -5.49
N LEU A 131 -4.36 3.18 -4.58
CA LEU A 131 -3.55 4.36 -4.35
C LEU A 131 -2.68 4.13 -3.12
N THR A 132 -1.36 4.23 -3.29
CA THR A 132 -0.39 4.27 -2.18
C THR A 132 0.20 5.67 -2.08
N ALA A 133 1.11 5.86 -1.12
CA ALA A 133 1.75 7.17 -0.89
C ALA A 133 2.58 7.69 -2.07
N SER A 134 3.05 6.79 -2.97
CA SER A 134 3.92 7.17 -4.09
C SER A 134 3.43 6.70 -5.45
N HIS A 135 2.52 5.72 -5.48
CA HIS A 135 2.08 5.12 -6.73
C HIS A 135 0.56 4.95 -6.80
N LEU A 136 0.03 5.16 -8.00
CA LEU A 136 -1.31 4.74 -8.36
C LEU A 136 -1.23 3.49 -9.23
N ARG A 137 -1.66 2.35 -8.67
CA ARG A 137 -1.71 1.07 -9.37
C ARG A 137 -3.11 0.84 -9.93
N VAL A 138 -3.17 0.60 -11.23
CA VAL A 138 -4.41 0.35 -11.97
C VAL A 138 -4.30 -0.99 -12.67
N ASN A 139 -5.09 -1.97 -12.25
CA ASN A 139 -5.19 -3.27 -12.91
C ASN A 139 -6.43 -3.27 -13.81
N LYS A 140 -6.22 -3.09 -15.12
CA LYS A 140 -7.30 -3.13 -16.11
C LYS A 140 -7.59 -4.56 -16.55
N VAL A 141 -8.87 -4.90 -16.59
CA VAL A 141 -9.34 -6.19 -17.13
C VAL A 141 -9.74 -5.98 -18.59
N GLN A 142 -9.11 -6.72 -19.50
CA GLN A 142 -9.47 -6.75 -20.91
C GLN A 142 -10.07 -8.11 -21.25
N HIS A 143 -11.34 -8.11 -21.67
CA HIS A 143 -11.98 -9.31 -22.18
C HIS A 143 -11.65 -9.49 -23.66
N PRO A 144 -11.20 -10.68 -24.10
CA PRO A 144 -11.01 -10.95 -25.52
C PRO A 144 -12.34 -10.81 -26.25
N ARG A 145 -12.33 -10.08 -27.37
CA ARG A 145 -13.48 -9.90 -28.25
C ARG A 145 -13.31 -10.80 -29.47
N CYS A 146 -14.37 -11.50 -29.86
CA CYS A 146 -14.45 -12.16 -31.16
C CYS A 146 -15.55 -11.47 -31.96
N GLY A 147 -15.14 -10.56 -32.86
CA GLY A 147 -16.07 -9.66 -33.55
C GLY A 147 -16.81 -8.72 -32.57
N PRO A 148 -18.11 -8.45 -32.75
CA PRO A 148 -18.89 -7.57 -31.88
C PRO A 148 -19.28 -8.22 -30.53
N ILE A 149 -18.96 -9.49 -30.32
CA ILE A 149 -19.37 -10.25 -29.12
C ILE A 149 -18.19 -10.32 -28.14
N ILE A 150 -18.44 -9.87 -26.90
CA ILE A 150 -17.52 -10.06 -25.78
C ILE A 150 -17.62 -11.52 -25.36
N LEU A 151 -16.54 -12.28 -25.55
CA LEU A 151 -16.49 -13.69 -25.18
C LEU A 151 -16.29 -13.79 -23.66
N CYS A 152 -17.39 -13.78 -22.89
CA CYS A 152 -17.34 -13.82 -21.43
C CYS A 152 -16.71 -15.13 -20.87
N CYS A 153 -16.62 -16.19 -21.68
CA CYS A 153 -16.12 -17.51 -21.27
C CYS A 153 -14.65 -17.77 -21.63
N PHE A 154 -14.01 -16.91 -22.42
CA PHE A 154 -12.59 -17.05 -22.78
C PHE A 154 -11.81 -16.05 -21.92
N GLY A 155 -10.95 -16.58 -21.04
CA GLY A 155 -10.34 -15.86 -19.91
C GLY A 155 -9.90 -14.41 -20.19
N ALA A 156 -10.01 -13.56 -19.17
CA ALA A 156 -9.64 -12.16 -19.27
C ALA A 156 -8.11 -11.98 -19.24
N THR A 157 -7.63 -10.97 -19.96
CA THR A 157 -6.23 -10.50 -19.88
C THR A 157 -6.14 -9.35 -18.89
N TYR A 158 -5.15 -9.40 -18.00
CA TYR A 158 -4.94 -8.38 -16.97
C TYR A 158 -3.75 -7.50 -17.34
N ILE A 159 -3.94 -6.19 -17.36
CA ILE A 159 -2.87 -5.21 -17.59
C ILE A 159 -2.70 -4.37 -16.33
N SER A 160 -1.54 -4.50 -15.67
CA SER A 160 -1.21 -3.74 -14.45
C SER A 160 -0.34 -2.54 -14.81
N ASN A 161 -0.90 -1.34 -14.71
CA ASN A 161 -0.18 -0.08 -14.86
C ASN A 161 0.18 0.45 -13.47
N ASN A 162 1.45 0.82 -13.27
CA ASN A 162 1.94 1.43 -12.05
C ASN A 162 2.41 2.86 -12.35
N ILE A 163 1.61 3.85 -11.95
CA ILE A 163 1.86 5.26 -12.23
C ILE A 163 2.57 5.88 -11.04
N ASP A 164 3.65 6.60 -11.30
CA ASP A 164 4.40 7.34 -10.30
C ASP A 164 3.77 8.72 -10.07
N LEU A 165 3.36 9.00 -8.82
CA LEU A 165 2.64 10.22 -8.47
C LEU A 165 3.49 11.48 -8.64
N SER A 166 4.82 11.37 -8.56
CA SER A 166 5.74 12.49 -8.83
C SER A 166 5.65 13.01 -10.28
N LYS A 167 5.14 12.18 -11.20
CA LYS A 167 5.07 12.44 -12.65
C LYS A 167 3.66 12.72 -13.14
N VAL A 168 2.69 12.81 -12.23
CA VAL A 168 1.31 13.22 -12.55
C VAL A 168 1.30 14.73 -12.70
N ASP A 169 0.71 15.21 -13.80
CA ASP A 169 0.61 16.64 -14.08
C ASP A 169 -0.77 17.17 -13.73
N ASP A 170 -1.81 16.43 -14.12
CA ASP A 170 -3.20 16.83 -13.99
C ASP A 170 -4.11 15.67 -13.62
N VAL A 171 -5.21 15.99 -12.93
CA VAL A 171 -6.27 15.05 -12.53
C VAL A 171 -7.63 15.70 -12.73
N ASP A 172 -8.36 15.25 -13.73
CA ASP A 172 -9.68 15.76 -14.10
C ASP A 172 -10.80 14.80 -13.68
N VAL A 173 -11.99 15.36 -13.39
CA VAL A 173 -13.21 14.59 -13.12
C VAL A 173 -14.29 14.94 -14.12
N THR A 174 -14.80 13.93 -14.81
CA THR A 174 -15.97 14.06 -15.69
C THR A 174 -17.13 13.21 -15.17
N GLY A 175 -18.24 13.86 -14.82
CA GLY A 175 -19.47 13.16 -14.41
C GLY A 175 -20.31 12.74 -15.62
N ASN A 176 -20.46 11.44 -15.84
CA ASN A 176 -21.31 10.86 -16.87
C ASN A 176 -22.65 10.41 -16.26
N PRO A 177 -23.75 11.16 -16.47
CA PRO A 177 -25.05 10.78 -15.94
C PRO A 177 -25.55 9.47 -16.58
N ALA A 178 -26.33 8.70 -15.82
CA ALA A 178 -27.01 7.55 -16.38
C ALA A 178 -28.03 7.98 -17.47
N PRO A 179 -28.23 7.18 -18.53
CA PRO A 179 -29.26 7.43 -19.53
C PRO A 179 -30.64 7.65 -18.90
N CYS A 180 -31.41 8.60 -19.44
CA CYS A 180 -32.70 9.04 -18.87
C CYS A 180 -33.65 7.89 -18.54
N MET A 181 -33.81 6.93 -19.46
CA MET A 181 -34.69 5.77 -19.27
C MET A 181 -34.23 4.85 -18.14
N GLN A 182 -32.91 4.65 -18.00
CA GLN A 182 -32.35 3.83 -16.91
C GLN A 182 -32.45 4.56 -15.56
N ARG A 183 -32.32 5.90 -15.55
CA ARG A 183 -32.44 6.71 -14.34
C ARG A 183 -33.88 6.72 -13.81
N MET A 184 -34.86 6.84 -14.71
CA MET A 184 -36.28 6.88 -14.34
C MET A 184 -36.83 5.49 -13.96
N CYS A 185 -36.52 4.44 -14.74
CA CYS A 185 -37.14 3.13 -14.57
C CYS A 185 -36.34 2.17 -13.69
N CYS A 186 -35.03 2.39 -13.48
CA CYS A 186 -34.15 1.41 -12.84
C CYS A 186 -33.24 2.01 -11.76
N CYS A 187 -33.59 3.18 -11.21
CA CYS A 187 -32.82 3.89 -10.17
C CYS A 187 -31.32 3.98 -10.49
N ALA A 188 -30.97 4.08 -11.78
CA ALA A 188 -29.59 4.09 -12.21
C ALA A 188 -28.89 5.38 -11.75
N SER A 189 -27.70 5.24 -11.18
CA SER A 189 -26.81 6.37 -10.86
C SER A 189 -25.72 6.48 -11.91
N GLY A 190 -25.24 7.71 -12.13
CA GLY A 190 -24.17 7.98 -13.07
C GLY A 190 -22.83 7.34 -12.68
N LYS A 191 -21.83 7.65 -13.48
CA LYS A 191 -20.43 7.25 -13.26
C LYS A 191 -19.57 8.49 -13.30
N ASP A 192 -18.59 8.56 -12.42
CA ASP A 192 -17.56 9.59 -12.52
C ASP A 192 -16.34 8.97 -13.19
N ILE A 193 -15.75 9.69 -14.13
CA ILE A 193 -14.53 9.30 -14.81
C ILE A 193 -13.43 10.24 -14.31
N VAL A 194 -12.48 9.69 -13.56
CA VAL A 194 -11.28 10.41 -13.14
C VAL A 194 -10.19 10.15 -14.17
N GLU A 195 -9.70 11.18 -14.83
CA GLU A 195 -8.62 11.12 -15.79
C GLU A 195 -7.32 11.58 -15.14
N VAL A 196 -6.30 10.73 -15.12
CA VAL A 196 -4.98 11.03 -14.58
C VAL A 196 -3.99 11.14 -15.74
N GLU A 197 -3.38 12.30 -15.92
CA GLU A 197 -2.40 12.57 -16.98
C GLU A 197 -0.97 12.58 -16.43
N SER A 198 -0.06 11.86 -17.11
CA SER A 198 1.36 11.75 -16.73
C SER A 198 2.31 12.23 -17.82
N ARG A 199 3.33 13.03 -17.42
CA ARG A 199 4.24 13.75 -18.32
C ARG A 199 5.12 12.90 -19.26
N PHE A 200 5.34 11.62 -18.97
CA PHE A 200 6.40 10.83 -19.63
C PHE A 200 5.92 9.64 -20.48
N ASN A 201 4.61 9.42 -20.63
CA ASN A 201 4.11 8.31 -21.43
C ASN A 201 3.72 8.77 -22.85
N ASN A 202 4.68 8.69 -23.78
CA ASN A 202 4.60 9.24 -25.13
C ASN A 202 3.50 8.66 -26.05
N ASN A 203 2.74 7.63 -25.67
CA ASN A 203 1.68 7.09 -26.53
C ASN A 203 0.30 6.87 -25.86
N ASP A 204 0.19 6.86 -24.52
CA ASP A 204 -1.09 6.67 -23.79
C ASP A 204 -0.94 7.17 -22.32
N GLY A 205 -0.48 8.40 -22.15
CA GLY A 205 -0.21 9.00 -20.82
C GLY A 205 -1.43 9.25 -19.93
N LYS A 206 -2.63 8.92 -20.42
CA LYS A 206 -3.91 9.15 -19.75
C LYS A 206 -4.47 7.85 -19.18
N VAL A 207 -4.79 7.86 -17.89
CA VAL A 207 -5.41 6.72 -17.20
C VAL A 207 -6.77 7.12 -16.66
N PHE A 208 -7.79 6.39 -17.10
CA PHE A 208 -9.17 6.61 -16.69
C PHE A 208 -9.56 5.64 -15.56
N LEU A 209 -10.03 6.20 -14.44
CA LEU A 209 -10.67 5.48 -13.35
C LEU A 209 -12.18 5.70 -13.48
N LYS A 210 -12.97 4.62 -13.61
CA LYS A 210 -14.44 4.74 -13.63
C LYS A 210 -14.99 4.39 -12.26
N LEU A 211 -15.52 5.40 -11.58
CA LEU A 211 -16.01 5.34 -10.21
C LEU A 211 -17.53 5.54 -10.17
N ARG A 212 -18.09 5.36 -8.98
CA ARG A 212 -19.50 5.68 -8.72
C ARG A 212 -19.68 7.19 -8.65
N GLN A 213 -20.80 7.67 -9.17
CA GLN A 213 -21.18 9.07 -9.06
C GLN A 213 -21.11 9.57 -7.62
N GLY A 214 -20.38 10.66 -7.40
CA GLY A 214 -20.11 11.28 -6.11
C GLY A 214 -18.73 10.94 -5.54
N ASP A 215 -18.11 9.82 -5.95
CA ASP A 215 -16.81 9.40 -5.43
C ASP A 215 -15.65 10.06 -6.19
N GLY A 216 -15.89 10.60 -7.40
CA GLY A 216 -14.86 11.15 -8.27
C GLY A 216 -14.09 12.31 -7.64
N GLU A 217 -14.80 13.26 -7.03
CA GLU A 217 -14.20 14.43 -6.37
C GLU A 217 -13.36 14.02 -5.15
N GLN A 218 -13.87 13.09 -4.34
CA GLN A 218 -13.16 12.60 -3.17
C GLN A 218 -11.85 11.93 -3.56
N VAL A 219 -11.88 11.04 -4.56
CA VAL A 219 -10.68 10.33 -5.02
C VAL A 219 -9.69 11.29 -5.68
N THR A 220 -10.18 12.28 -6.41
CA THR A 220 -9.31 13.30 -7.03
C THR A 220 -8.56 14.11 -5.99
N ASN A 221 -9.25 14.57 -4.94
CA ASN A 221 -8.61 15.26 -3.82
C ASN A 221 -7.56 14.37 -3.12
N LEU A 222 -7.84 13.07 -2.96
CA LEU A 222 -6.86 12.13 -2.41
C LEU A 222 -5.63 12.00 -3.31
N ILE A 223 -5.81 11.87 -4.63
CA ILE A 223 -4.70 11.77 -5.58
C ILE A 223 -3.87 13.07 -5.56
N LEU A 224 -4.52 14.23 -5.66
CA LEU A 224 -3.84 15.54 -5.65
C LEU A 224 -3.03 15.75 -4.37
N ASN A 225 -3.60 15.43 -3.20
CA ASN A 225 -2.88 15.50 -1.93
C ASN A 225 -1.61 14.62 -1.94
N GLN A 226 -1.70 13.41 -2.48
CA GLN A 226 -0.55 12.50 -2.56
C GLN A 226 0.48 12.93 -3.62
N VAL A 227 0.04 13.53 -4.73
CA VAL A 227 0.92 14.13 -5.73
C VAL A 227 1.71 15.28 -5.11
N GLU A 228 1.06 16.16 -4.35
CA GLU A 228 1.75 17.24 -3.63
C GLU A 228 2.78 16.73 -2.62
N GLU A 229 2.42 15.72 -1.82
CA GLU A 229 3.33 15.11 -0.85
C GLU A 229 4.52 14.45 -1.54
N ALA A 230 4.29 13.70 -2.63
CA ALA A 230 5.33 13.08 -3.43
C ALA A 230 6.30 14.12 -4.02
N GLN A 231 5.77 15.21 -4.59
CA GLN A 231 6.60 16.27 -5.16
C GLN A 231 7.39 17.05 -4.09
N LYS A 232 6.83 17.26 -2.89
CA LYS A 232 7.55 17.87 -1.76
C LYS A 232 8.73 17.01 -1.30
N MET A 233 8.59 15.68 -1.33
CA MET A 233 9.69 14.75 -1.02
C MET A 233 10.79 14.79 -2.07
N ASP A 234 10.45 14.87 -3.35
CA ASP A 234 11.43 14.89 -4.45
C ASP A 234 12.21 16.21 -4.55
N ARG A 235 11.58 17.33 -4.22
CA ARG A 235 12.21 18.66 -4.20
C ARG A 235 12.98 18.95 -2.91
N GLY A 236 13.26 17.92 -2.11
CA GLY A 236 13.72 18.00 -0.73
C GLY A 236 14.79 19.06 -0.44
N TYR A 237 14.65 19.61 0.77
CA TYR A 237 15.75 20.00 1.64
C TYR A 237 16.97 19.06 1.54
#